data_AF-A0A258JS24-F1
#
_entry.id   AF-A0A258JS24-F1
#
_cell.length_a   1.000
_cell.length_b   1.000
_cell.length_c   1.000
_cell.angle_alpha   90.00
_cell.angle_beta   90.00
_cell.angle_gamma   90.00
#
_symmetry.space_group_name_H-M   'P 1'
#
loop_
_entity.id
_entity.type
_entity.pdbx_description
1 polymer ?
#
loop_
_entity_poly.entity_id
_entity_poly.type
_entity_poly.pdbx_seq_one_letter_code
_entity_poly.pdbx_strand_id
1 'polypeptide(L)' 'MSHPPKPVKLQYWSSSHAVGAPDGWPEPYEFDTVADAVAFAMTQSPANRELAWIRTEQGEVL' A
#
# COMPACT_ATOMS: atom_id res chain seq x y z
N MET A 1 -8.20 26.33 1.07
CA MET A 1 -7.30 25.66 0.11
C MET A 1 -7.45 24.18 0.34
N SER A 2 -8.31 23.51 -0.43
CA SER A 2 -8.41 22.04 -0.36
C SER A 2 -7.17 21.49 -1.04
N HIS A 3 -6.29 20.84 -0.29
CA HIS A 3 -5.23 20.05 -0.90
C HIS A 3 -5.90 19.02 -1.83
N PRO A 4 -5.40 18.79 -3.05
CA PRO A 4 -5.88 17.67 -3.83
C PRO A 4 -5.74 16.40 -2.96
N PRO A 5 -6.77 15.54 -2.88
CA PRO A 5 -6.67 14.29 -2.13
C PRO A 5 -5.45 13.56 -2.68
N LYS A 6 -4.49 13.26 -1.79
CA LYS A 6 -3.29 12.53 -2.18
C LYS A 6 -3.71 11.11 -2.51
N PRO A 7 -3.24 10.52 -3.62
CA PRO A 7 -3.63 9.17 -3.99
C PRO A 7 -3.25 8.18 -2.88
N VAL A 8 -4.13 7.21 -2.64
CA VAL A 8 -3.89 6.07 -1.75
C VAL A 8 -2.79 5.21 -2.37
N LYS A 9 -1.80 4.78 -1.56
CA LYS A 9 -0.62 4.05 -2.05
C LYS A 9 -0.57 2.63 -1.50
N LEU A 10 -0.78 1.63 -2.34
CA LEU A 10 -0.62 0.22 -2.00
C LEU A 10 0.80 -0.25 -2.35
N GLN A 11 1.46 -0.91 -1.42
CA GLN A 11 2.81 -1.44 -1.61
C GLN A 11 2.91 -2.86 -1.07
N TYR A 12 3.63 -3.73 -1.79
CA TYR A 12 3.78 -5.13 -1.42
C TYR A 12 5.18 -5.43 -0.89
N TRP A 13 5.24 -6.33 0.08
CA TRP A 13 6.48 -6.87 0.65
C TRP A 13 6.45 -8.38 0.79
N SER A 14 7.66 -8.96 0.81
CA SER A 14 7.86 -10.34 1.23
C SER A 14 7.82 -10.44 2.75
N SER A 15 7.16 -11.49 3.26
CA SER A 15 7.04 -11.77 4.69
C SER A 15 8.38 -12.08 5.37
N SER A 16 9.40 -12.45 4.59
CA SER A 16 10.73 -12.86 5.08
C SER A 16 11.56 -11.74 5.70
N HIS A 17 11.10 -10.47 5.63
CA HIS A 17 11.88 -9.30 6.02
C HIS A 17 11.18 -8.30 6.97
N ALA A 18 10.03 -8.65 7.56
CA ALA A 18 9.17 -7.64 8.21
C ALA A 18 9.04 -7.80 9.75
N VAL A 19 10.01 -7.23 10.48
CA VAL A 19 9.82 -6.70 11.85
C VAL A 19 10.26 -5.23 11.82
N GLY A 20 9.49 -4.38 11.14
CA GLY A 20 9.77 -2.94 11.00
C GLY A 20 9.56 -2.42 9.58
N ALA A 21 9.12 -1.16 9.47
CA ALA A 21 9.09 -0.47 8.19
C ALA A 21 10.52 -0.29 7.66
N PRO A 22 10.79 -0.57 6.37
CA PRO A 22 12.14 -0.52 5.82
C PRO A 22 12.64 0.91 5.59
N ASP A 23 13.96 1.05 5.45
CA ASP A 23 14.66 2.29 5.05
C ASP A 23 14.18 2.86 3.70
N GLY A 24 13.62 2.02 2.82
CA GLY A 24 13.12 2.42 1.50
C GLY A 24 11.88 1.64 1.08
N TRP A 25 10.84 2.38 0.68
CA TRP A 25 9.60 1.80 0.18
C TRP A 25 9.74 1.44 -1.32
N PRO A 26 9.33 0.23 -1.77
CA PRO A 26 9.24 -0.15 -3.17
C PRO A 26 8.17 0.68 -3.86
N GLU A 27 8.15 0.60 -5.19
CA GLU A 27 7.24 1.40 -6.01
C GLU A 27 5.77 1.18 -5.60
N PRO A 28 5.05 2.27 -5.25
CA PRO A 28 3.65 2.19 -4.87
C PRO A 28 2.73 2.09 -6.09
N TYR A 29 1.66 1.33 -5.93
CA TYR A 29 0.49 1.41 -6.78
C TYR A 29 -0.44 2.49 -6.23
N GLU A 30 -0.86 3.43 -7.08
CA GLU A 30 -1.71 4.56 -6.69
C GLU A 30 -3.18 4.28 -7.00
N PHE A 31 -4.05 4.60 -6.04
CA PHE A 31 -5.50 4.39 -6.11
C PHE A 31 -6.23 5.64 -5.62
N ASP A 32 -7.45 5.86 -6.12
CA ASP A 32 -8.31 6.93 -5.63
C ASP A 32 -8.86 6.65 -4.23
N THR A 33 -9.09 5.37 -3.89
CA THR A 33 -9.66 4.97 -2.59
C THR A 33 -8.94 3.79 -1.95
N VAL A 34 -9.07 3.67 -0.62
CA VAL A 34 -8.60 2.50 0.14
C VAL A 34 -9.34 1.24 -0.30
N ALA A 35 -10.63 1.35 -0.62
CA ALA A 35 -11.41 0.20 -1.07
C ALA A 35 -10.88 -0.37 -2.39
N ASP A 36 -10.49 0.47 -3.34
CA ASP A 36 -9.88 0.03 -4.61
C ASP A 36 -8.52 -0.63 -4.38
N ALA A 37 -7.69 -0.05 -3.50
CA ALA A 37 -6.40 -0.63 -3.12
C ALA A 37 -6.56 -2.02 -2.49
N VAL A 38 -7.53 -2.19 -1.58
CA VAL A 38 -7.83 -3.47 -0.93
C VAL A 38 -8.40 -4.47 -1.94
N ALA A 39 -9.35 -4.05 -2.78
CA ALA A 39 -9.92 -4.92 -3.81
C ALA A 39 -8.82 -5.42 -4.76
N PHE A 40 -7.93 -4.53 -5.19
CA PHE A 40 -6.77 -4.91 -5.99
C PHE A 40 -5.86 -5.89 -5.24
N ALA A 41 -5.54 -5.64 -3.97
CA ALA A 41 -4.73 -6.55 -3.15
C ALA A 41 -5.32 -7.95 -3.07
N MET A 42 -6.64 -8.05 -2.88
CA MET A 42 -7.35 -9.33 -2.83
C MET A 42 -7.36 -10.08 -4.17
N THR A 43 -7.18 -9.39 -5.30
CA THR A 43 -7.06 -10.05 -6.63
C THR A 43 -5.67 -10.59 -6.92
N GLN A 44 -4.64 -10.07 -6.25
CA GLN A 44 -3.28 -10.55 -6.44
C GLN A 44 -3.12 -11.86 -5.66
N SER A 45 -3.21 -13.00 -6.36
CA SER A 45 -2.83 -14.31 -5.80
C SER A 45 -1.41 -14.26 -5.22
N PRO A 46 -1.09 -15.06 -4.18
CA PRO A 46 0.13 -14.90 -3.37
C PRO A 46 1.39 -15.29 -4.15
N ALA A 47 1.80 -14.45 -5.09
CA ALA A 47 3.03 -14.51 -5.84
C ALA A 47 4.10 -13.70 -5.09
N ASN A 48 4.50 -14.17 -3.90
CA ASN A 48 5.47 -13.52 -3.01
C ASN A 48 5.06 -12.12 -2.50
N ARG A 49 3.76 -11.81 -2.53
CA ARG A 49 3.15 -10.57 -2.02
C ARG A 49 2.35 -10.85 -0.76
N GLU A 50 3.06 -11.33 0.26
CA GLU A 50 2.45 -11.85 1.47
C GLU A 50 2.01 -10.74 2.43
N LEU A 51 2.57 -9.53 2.28
CA LEU A 51 2.21 -8.36 3.07
C LEU A 51 1.90 -7.19 2.14
N ALA A 52 0.76 -6.53 2.37
CA ALA A 52 0.34 -5.33 1.68
C ALA A 52 0.21 -4.19 2.69
N TRP A 53 0.83 -3.06 2.39
CA TRP A 53 0.78 -1.83 3.19
C TRP A 53 0.07 -0.75 2.39
N ILE A 54 -0.89 -0.08 3.02
CA ILE A 54 -1.65 1.00 2.38
C ILE A 54 -1.32 2.32 3.06
N ARG A 55 -0.88 3.32 2.30
CA ARG A 55 -0.76 4.69 2.79
C ARG A 55 -1.99 5.48 2.37
N THR A 56 -2.73 5.99 3.34
CA THR A 56 -3.92 6.81 3.10
C THR A 56 -3.53 8.24 2.68
N GLU A 57 -4.48 9.00 2.17
CA GLU A 57 -4.31 10.43 1.83
C GLU A 57 -3.85 11.28 3.03
N GLN A 58 -4.12 10.81 4.25
CA GLN A 58 -3.78 11.45 5.52
C GLN A 58 -2.35 11.10 5.98
N GLY A 59 -1.66 10.21 5.26
CA GLY A 59 -0.34 9.71 5.62
C GLY A 59 -0.35 8.59 6.66
N GLU A 60 -1.52 8.08 7.02
CA GLU A 60 -1.64 6.89 7.88
C GLU A 60 -1.27 5.64 7.10
N VAL A 61 -0.62 4.69 7.77
CA VAL A 61 -0.24 3.39 7.20
C VAL A 61 -1.15 2.32 7.79
N LEU A 62 -1.87 1.61 6.92
CA LEU A 62 -2.74 0.47 7.24
C LEU A 62 -2.12 -0.84 6.77
#